data_AF-A0A0C9W0F4-F1
#
_entry.id   AF-A0A0C9W0F4-F1
#
_cell.length_a   1.000
_cell.length_b   1.000
_cell.length_c   1.000
_cell.angle_alpha   90.00
_cell.angle_beta   90.00
_cell.angle_gamma   90.00
#
_symmetry.space_group_name_H-M   'P 1'
#
loop_
_entity.id
_entity.type
_entity.pdbx_description
1 polymer ?
#
loop_
_entity_poly.entity_id
_entity_poly.type
_entity_poly.pdbx_seq_one_letter_code
_entity_poly.pdbx_strand_id
1 'polypeptide(L)'
;DKDSIEEGMKISVSMLEECGESFTAADEKRQKVSTQFFSDTDLMAMLCCHDHVLWLVNLTLAGEKQHYALALMDKLKNHIPDDMTVGLLYNIGCQLERSCCKWGFFEPPVLSHFEFAISVFHACRHQWPCQVVYYPHKREGFGLSDGEGCEHLWSSLKPLISPLRVSGFHQCMFVLNMQVCHLDRKSIATLGQWLLHHWKGCQSRKESVEWALGAIGVDKEVLRAEWKAQVHNQMKPAPRQSKKKDEQEITKVLELEELVAARSQTISSLEIQLMTGRVDNITTFNIEVAEVRSQLDKLKDTLRRRCTALGVNDRANLARLKTNKYLHIQMNALALKTRLCDRLHQRKFEQERLERSYRQGFSEQRLHTHAESALQCHEPTILHLVSSYNSLCDQLEALIRQRRHPHGTVAPHRISREGIFNLDVDDVGDPPAWLSDEDVCAGIRLLLEKDHCLEEEERLCRERCHIQEWVMDELHVVNVVRARQSKLPLVIS
;
A
#
# COMPACT_ATOMS: atom_id res chain seq x y z
N ASP A 1 -0.58 -5.41 -22.06
CA ASP A 1 0.59 -5.16 -21.20
C ASP A 1 0.28 -5.58 -19.77
N LYS A 2 1.23 -6.26 -19.10
CA LYS A 2 1.07 -6.58 -17.68
C LYS A 2 1.11 -5.26 -16.90
N ASP A 3 0.37 -5.19 -15.82
CA ASP A 3 0.56 -4.13 -14.85
C ASP A 3 2.01 -4.22 -14.32
N SER A 4 2.81 -3.20 -14.61
CA SER A 4 4.22 -3.15 -14.25
C SER A 4 4.41 -2.37 -12.95
N ILE A 5 5.55 -2.58 -12.31
CA ILE A 5 6.02 -1.74 -11.22
C ILE A 5 7.01 -0.75 -11.82
N GLU A 6 6.81 0.54 -11.56
CA GLU A 6 7.75 1.60 -11.99
C GLU A 6 9.07 1.46 -11.22
N GLU A 7 10.18 1.88 -11.82
CA GLU A 7 11.48 1.87 -11.16
C GLU A 7 11.44 2.73 -9.89
N GLY A 8 11.99 2.21 -8.79
CA GLY A 8 11.93 2.85 -7.47
C GLY A 8 10.62 2.67 -6.71
N MET A 9 9.56 2.11 -7.32
CA MET A 9 8.27 1.88 -6.65
C MET A 9 8.12 0.44 -6.16
N LYS A 10 7.27 0.26 -5.13
CA LYS A 10 6.90 -1.06 -4.59
C LYS A 10 5.53 -1.55 -5.07
N ILE A 11 4.69 -0.64 -5.57
CA ILE A 11 3.31 -0.90 -6.01
C ILE A 11 3.23 -0.79 -7.53
N SER A 12 2.29 -1.53 -8.14
CA SER A 12 2.04 -1.46 -9.57
C SER A 12 1.39 -0.16 -10.03
N VAL A 13 1.57 0.16 -11.31
CA VAL A 13 1.08 1.40 -11.92
C VAL A 13 -0.43 1.55 -11.81
N SER A 14 -1.21 0.47 -12.05
CA SER A 14 -2.68 0.58 -11.98
C SER A 14 -3.16 0.96 -10.58
N MET A 15 -2.54 0.40 -9.54
CA MET A 15 -2.91 0.67 -8.16
C MET A 15 -2.55 2.10 -7.77
N LEU A 16 -1.41 2.61 -8.24
CA LEU A 16 -1.03 4.01 -8.07
C LEU A 16 -1.98 4.94 -8.81
N GLU A 17 -2.38 4.64 -10.04
CA GLU A 17 -3.39 5.43 -10.77
C GLU A 17 -4.73 5.48 -10.02
N GLU A 18 -5.21 4.33 -9.54
CA GLU A 18 -6.45 4.25 -8.76
C GLU A 18 -6.36 4.97 -7.41
N CYS A 19 -5.18 4.99 -6.76
CA CYS A 19 -4.95 5.83 -5.57
C CYS A 19 -4.93 7.32 -5.91
N GLY A 20 -4.49 7.72 -7.11
CA GLY A 20 -4.53 9.12 -7.53
C GLY A 20 -5.96 9.60 -7.77
N GLU A 21 -6.78 8.77 -8.40
CA GLU A 21 -8.18 9.07 -8.73
C GLU A 21 -9.09 9.16 -7.48
N SER A 22 -8.77 8.45 -6.39
CA SER A 22 -9.56 8.47 -5.16
C SER A 22 -9.42 9.77 -4.34
N PHE A 23 -8.41 10.61 -4.61
CA PHE A 23 -8.18 11.85 -3.87
C PHE A 23 -8.74 13.08 -4.59
N THR A 24 -9.99 13.41 -4.29
CA THR A 24 -10.67 14.61 -4.82
C THR A 24 -10.09 15.94 -4.30
N ALA A 25 -9.26 15.92 -3.26
CA ALA A 25 -8.60 17.13 -2.74
C ALA A 25 -7.43 17.60 -3.62
N ALA A 26 -6.82 16.69 -4.38
CA ALA A 26 -5.78 16.97 -5.36
C ALA A 26 -6.34 17.21 -6.78
N ASP A 27 -7.67 17.28 -6.94
CA ASP A 27 -8.33 17.56 -8.21
C ASP A 27 -8.16 19.04 -8.57
N GLU A 28 -7.21 19.33 -9.47
CA GLU A 28 -6.93 20.66 -10.00
C GLU A 28 -8.17 21.37 -10.57
N LYS A 29 -9.23 20.62 -10.92
CA LYS A 29 -10.45 21.15 -11.52
C LYS A 29 -11.46 21.67 -10.51
N ARG A 30 -11.27 21.44 -9.20
CA ARG A 30 -12.18 21.93 -8.15
C ARG A 30 -11.57 23.11 -7.38
N GLN A 31 -11.89 24.32 -7.81
CA GLN A 31 -11.71 25.53 -7.01
C GLN A 31 -12.63 25.50 -5.78
N LYS A 32 -12.07 25.20 -4.58
CA LYS A 32 -12.80 25.32 -3.31
C LYS A 32 -13.00 26.77 -2.86
N VAL A 33 -12.16 27.69 -3.33
CA VAL A 33 -12.18 29.12 -2.96
C VAL A 33 -11.92 29.96 -4.22
N SER A 34 -12.70 31.04 -4.40
CA SER A 34 -12.50 31.98 -5.51
C SER A 34 -11.21 32.76 -5.32
N THR A 35 -10.28 32.66 -6.28
CA THR A 35 -9.05 33.47 -6.34
C THR A 35 -9.33 34.95 -6.69
N GLN A 36 -10.59 35.32 -6.92
CA GLN A 36 -10.99 36.66 -7.34
C GLN A 36 -11.09 37.66 -6.18
N PHE A 37 -11.21 37.16 -4.94
CA PHE A 37 -11.40 37.98 -3.73
C PHE A 37 -10.35 37.75 -2.64
N PHE A 38 -9.50 36.73 -2.76
CA PHE A 38 -8.53 36.33 -1.74
C PHE A 38 -7.13 36.17 -2.36
N SER A 39 -6.11 36.77 -1.74
CA SER A 39 -4.72 36.70 -2.21
C SER A 39 -4.08 35.32 -1.95
N ASP A 40 -4.45 34.69 -0.84
CA ASP A 40 -4.04 33.33 -0.47
C ASP A 40 -5.30 32.49 -0.28
N THR A 41 -5.30 31.26 -0.83
CA THR A 41 -6.46 30.37 -0.78
C THR A 41 -6.44 29.42 0.42
N ASP A 42 -5.25 29.06 0.92
CA ASP A 42 -5.06 28.15 2.06
C ASP A 42 -3.57 28.15 2.56
N LEU A 43 -3.23 27.28 3.53
CA LEU A 43 -1.85 27.05 4.01
C LEU A 43 -1.41 25.59 3.83
N MET A 44 -0.14 25.38 3.46
CA MET A 44 0.55 24.09 3.56
C MET A 44 1.56 24.16 4.72
N ALA A 45 1.64 23.12 5.53
CA ALA A 45 2.55 23.05 6.67
C ALA A 45 3.42 21.80 6.64
N MET A 46 4.64 21.93 7.16
CA MET A 46 5.48 20.81 7.58
C MET A 46 5.69 20.92 9.08
N LEU A 47 5.36 19.84 9.80
CA LEU A 47 5.52 19.74 11.25
C LEU A 47 6.45 18.58 11.60
N CYS A 48 7.09 18.67 12.76
CA CYS A 48 7.78 17.53 13.35
C CYS A 48 6.81 16.62 14.13
N CYS A 49 7.31 15.50 14.65
CA CYS A 49 6.55 14.55 15.47
C CYS A 49 5.97 15.12 16.78
N HIS A 50 6.43 16.30 17.21
CA HIS A 50 5.97 17.00 18.41
C HIS A 50 4.86 18.03 18.12
N ASP A 51 4.30 18.02 16.91
CA ASP A 51 3.34 19.01 16.41
C ASP A 51 3.87 20.45 16.38
N HIS A 52 5.20 20.62 16.35
CA HIS A 52 5.82 21.92 16.09
C HIS A 52 5.94 22.20 14.61
N VAL A 53 5.57 23.42 14.23
CA VAL A 53 5.64 23.89 12.85
C VAL A 53 7.10 24.17 12.49
N LEU A 54 7.61 23.47 11.47
CA LEU A 54 8.93 23.74 10.91
C LEU A 54 8.83 24.87 9.86
N TRP A 55 7.89 24.74 8.92
CA TRP A 55 7.65 25.73 7.88
C TRP A 55 6.18 25.77 7.45
N LEU A 56 5.75 26.95 7.02
CA LEU A 56 4.46 27.21 6.39
C LEU A 56 4.67 27.79 4.99
N VAL A 57 3.79 27.42 4.07
CA VAL A 57 3.74 27.96 2.72
C VAL A 57 2.32 28.40 2.39
N ASN A 58 2.18 29.62 1.88
CA ASN A 58 0.89 30.13 1.43
C ASN A 58 0.51 29.50 0.08
N LEU A 59 -0.73 29.03 -0.02
CA LEU A 59 -1.31 28.54 -1.27
C LEU A 59 -1.81 29.71 -2.12
N THR A 60 -0.93 30.21 -2.98
CA THR A 60 -1.19 31.32 -3.92
C THR A 60 -1.93 30.89 -5.19
N LEU A 61 -2.03 29.58 -5.45
CA LEU A 61 -2.78 29.01 -6.57
C LEU A 61 -3.88 28.09 -6.05
N ALA A 62 -4.95 27.94 -6.84
CA ALA A 62 -6.05 27.05 -6.48
C ALA A 62 -5.58 25.58 -6.37
N GLY A 63 -5.93 24.96 -5.24
CA GLY A 63 -5.69 23.54 -4.94
C GLY A 63 -4.37 23.27 -4.21
N GLU A 64 -4.37 22.25 -3.35
CA GLU A 64 -3.16 21.71 -2.71
C GLU A 64 -2.31 20.97 -3.75
N LYS A 65 -1.45 21.70 -4.45
CA LYS A 65 -0.56 21.12 -5.46
C LYS A 65 0.64 20.44 -4.80
N GLN A 66 1.12 19.35 -5.39
CA GLN A 66 2.28 18.58 -4.88
C GLN A 66 3.56 19.43 -4.76
N HIS A 67 3.72 20.49 -5.56
CA HIS A 67 4.93 21.31 -5.52
C HIS A 67 5.15 22.03 -4.18
N TYR A 68 4.11 22.27 -3.38
CA TYR A 68 4.26 22.82 -2.03
C TYR A 68 4.94 21.83 -1.09
N ALA A 69 4.57 20.55 -1.15
CA ALA A 69 5.25 19.49 -0.40
C ALA A 69 6.70 19.32 -0.86
N LEU A 70 6.96 19.36 -2.18
CA LEU A 70 8.31 19.31 -2.73
C LEU A 70 9.18 20.49 -2.26
N ALA A 71 8.63 21.71 -2.21
CA ALA A 71 9.35 22.89 -1.73
C ALA A 71 9.70 22.77 -0.23
N LEU A 72 8.79 22.22 0.58
CA LEU A 72 9.05 21.96 2.00
C LEU A 72 10.13 20.90 2.20
N MET A 73 10.11 19.82 1.40
CA MET A 73 11.16 18.80 1.41
C MET A 73 12.52 19.37 0.98
N ASP A 74 12.54 20.19 -0.08
CA ASP A 74 13.73 20.89 -0.56
C ASP A 74 14.29 21.87 0.47
N LYS A 75 13.42 22.46 1.29
CA LYS A 75 13.86 23.25 2.43
C LYS A 75 14.48 22.37 3.52
N LEU A 76 13.78 21.30 3.91
CA LEU A 76 14.20 20.39 4.98
C LEU A 76 15.56 19.72 4.70
N LYS A 77 15.84 19.30 3.46
CA LYS A 77 17.10 18.62 3.13
C LYS A 77 18.35 19.45 3.47
N ASN A 78 18.24 20.79 3.47
CA ASN A 78 19.35 21.68 3.79
C ASN A 78 19.59 21.83 5.30
N HIS A 79 18.75 21.21 6.13
CA HIS A 79 18.76 21.34 7.59
C HIS A 79 18.89 19.99 8.31
N ILE A 80 18.98 18.87 7.58
CA ILE A 80 19.17 17.54 8.15
C ILE A 80 20.60 17.05 7.87
N PRO A 81 21.22 16.29 8.80
CA PRO A 81 22.49 15.62 8.55
C PRO A 81 22.43 14.62 7.38
N ASP A 82 23.56 14.41 6.70
CA ASP A 82 23.70 13.47 5.58
C ASP A 82 23.53 11.99 5.99
N ASP A 83 23.49 11.66 7.28
CA ASP A 83 23.27 10.31 7.81
C ASP A 83 21.86 10.11 8.40
N MET A 84 21.03 11.15 8.38
CA MET A 84 19.69 11.11 8.96
C MET A 84 18.66 10.58 7.95
N THR A 85 17.80 9.68 8.42
CA THR A 85 16.59 9.26 7.69
C THR A 85 15.36 9.95 8.29
N VAL A 86 14.46 10.41 7.41
CA VAL A 86 13.23 11.15 7.74
C VAL A 86 12.02 10.37 7.27
N GLY A 87 11.14 9.99 8.20
CA GLY A 87 9.80 9.50 7.89
C GLY A 87 8.86 10.65 7.53
N LEU A 88 8.37 10.69 6.29
CA LEU A 88 7.45 11.71 5.78
C LEU A 88 6.03 11.16 5.67
N LEU A 89 5.13 11.66 6.51
CA LEU A 89 3.70 11.35 6.48
C LEU A 89 2.94 12.38 5.64
N TYR A 90 2.32 11.93 4.54
CA TYR A 90 1.54 12.81 3.68
C TYR A 90 0.32 12.09 3.10
N ASN A 91 -0.79 12.81 2.96
CA ASN A 91 -2.08 12.26 2.53
C ASN A 91 -2.01 11.49 1.21
N ILE A 92 -1.12 11.90 0.31
CA ILE A 92 -0.83 11.25 -0.97
C ILE A 92 0.66 10.85 -1.08
N GLY A 93 1.27 10.41 0.03
CA GLY A 93 2.69 10.05 0.10
C GLY A 93 3.15 9.09 -1.02
N CYS A 94 2.32 8.12 -1.39
CA CYS A 94 2.61 7.21 -2.51
C CYS A 94 2.74 7.92 -3.87
N GLN A 95 1.94 8.95 -4.12
CA GLN A 95 2.02 9.76 -5.34
C GLN A 95 3.22 10.71 -5.30
N LEU A 96 3.54 11.23 -4.12
CA LEU A 96 4.69 12.11 -3.93
C LEU A 96 6.00 11.37 -4.20
N GLU A 97 6.17 10.15 -3.65
CA GLU A 97 7.32 9.30 -3.94
C GLU A 97 7.38 8.95 -5.43
N ARG A 98 6.26 8.53 -6.03
CA ARG A 98 6.16 8.26 -7.48
C ARG A 98 6.63 9.44 -8.31
N SER A 99 6.18 10.65 -7.97
CA SER A 99 6.58 11.89 -8.64
C SER A 99 8.08 12.14 -8.49
N CYS A 100 8.67 11.91 -7.31
CA CYS A 100 10.11 12.05 -7.08
C CYS A 100 10.92 11.07 -7.94
N CYS A 101 10.55 9.79 -7.94
CA CYS A 101 11.24 8.75 -8.72
C CYS A 101 11.11 8.97 -10.22
N LYS A 102 9.91 9.33 -10.70
CA LYS A 102 9.61 9.47 -12.12
C LYS A 102 10.28 10.69 -12.77
N TRP A 103 10.31 11.80 -12.05
CA TRP A 103 10.79 13.08 -12.60
C TRP A 103 12.20 13.45 -12.12
N GLY A 104 12.77 12.70 -11.17
CA GLY A 104 14.10 12.99 -10.63
C GLY A 104 14.15 14.32 -9.88
N PHE A 105 13.10 14.66 -9.12
CA PHE A 105 13.07 15.93 -8.37
C PHE A 105 14.17 16.03 -7.31
N PHE A 106 14.63 14.89 -6.80
CA PHE A 106 15.74 14.78 -5.87
C PHE A 106 16.74 13.75 -6.40
N GLU A 107 18.02 14.05 -6.24
CA GLU A 107 19.10 13.10 -6.54
C GLU A 107 18.94 11.83 -5.67
N PRO A 108 19.31 10.63 -6.16
CA PRO A 108 19.09 9.38 -5.42
C PRO A 108 19.62 9.36 -3.98
N PRO A 109 20.80 9.93 -3.65
CA PRO A 109 21.26 10.02 -2.26
C PRO A 109 20.30 10.85 -1.40
N VAL A 110 19.85 12.00 -1.91
CA VAL A 110 18.90 12.88 -1.19
C VAL A 110 17.56 12.18 -0.98
N LEU A 111 17.04 11.53 -2.02
CA LEU A 111 15.76 10.83 -1.94
C LEU A 111 15.81 9.65 -0.96
N SER A 112 16.95 8.97 -0.84
CA SER A 112 17.13 7.85 0.08
C SER A 112 17.04 8.22 1.56
N HIS A 113 17.15 9.50 1.91
CA HIS A 113 16.89 9.98 3.27
C HIS A 113 15.40 10.04 3.60
N PHE A 114 14.49 9.94 2.62
CA PHE A 114 13.05 10.07 2.84
C PHE A 114 12.34 8.73 2.75
N GLU A 115 11.73 8.32 3.86
CA GLU A 115 10.80 7.21 3.92
C GLU A 115 9.36 7.75 3.83
N PHE A 116 8.61 7.40 2.79
CA PHE A 116 7.27 7.94 2.58
C PHE A 116 6.20 7.06 3.21
N ALA A 117 5.25 7.66 3.92
CA ALA A 117 4.06 7.00 4.45
C ALA A 117 2.82 7.89 4.32
N ILE A 118 1.66 7.30 4.56
CA ILE A 118 0.36 7.98 4.47
C ILE A 118 -0.20 8.12 5.88
N SER A 119 -0.65 9.32 6.25
CA SER A 119 -1.31 9.56 7.54
C SER A 119 -2.47 8.59 7.77
N VAL A 120 -2.61 8.08 9.00
CA VAL A 120 -3.49 6.97 9.35
C VAL A 120 -4.94 7.21 8.91
N PHE A 121 -5.46 8.43 9.11
CA PHE A 121 -6.78 8.84 8.64
C PHE A 121 -6.99 8.69 7.14
N HIS A 122 -5.98 9.01 6.35
CA HIS A 122 -6.08 9.08 4.90
C HIS A 122 -5.77 7.76 4.22
N ALA A 123 -5.10 6.83 4.90
CA ALA A 123 -4.74 5.54 4.37
C ALA A 123 -5.95 4.74 3.84
N CYS A 124 -7.12 4.84 4.49
CA CYS A 124 -8.35 4.18 4.03
C CYS A 124 -8.82 4.61 2.63
N ARG A 125 -8.42 5.78 2.13
CA ARG A 125 -8.78 6.26 0.79
C ARG A 125 -7.85 5.72 -0.30
N HIS A 126 -6.80 5.01 0.09
CA HIS A 126 -5.88 4.36 -0.84
C HIS A 126 -6.26 2.90 -1.03
N GLN A 127 -5.90 2.33 -2.18
CA GLN A 127 -6.10 0.91 -2.44
C GLN A 127 -5.34 0.06 -1.40
N TRP A 128 -5.87 -1.11 -1.05
CA TRP A 128 -5.28 -1.98 -0.05
C TRP A 128 -3.77 -2.28 -0.24
N PRO A 129 -3.24 -2.57 -1.46
CA PRO A 129 -1.80 -2.75 -1.65
C PRO A 129 -0.98 -1.50 -1.26
N CYS A 130 -1.54 -0.31 -1.46
CA CYS A 130 -0.95 0.93 -0.99
C CYS A 130 -0.93 1.02 0.53
N GLN A 131 -2.01 0.62 1.19
CA GLN A 131 -2.04 0.51 2.64
C GLN A 131 -1.04 -0.53 3.17
N VAL A 132 -0.76 -1.61 2.43
CA VAL A 132 0.26 -2.59 2.85
C VAL A 132 1.67 -1.99 2.88
N VAL A 133 1.98 -1.06 1.97
CA VAL A 133 3.33 -0.48 1.82
C VAL A 133 3.51 0.85 2.55
N TYR A 134 2.49 1.69 2.57
CA TYR A 134 2.57 3.08 3.02
C TYR A 134 1.81 3.35 4.31
N TYR A 135 1.10 2.38 4.88
CA TYR A 135 0.48 2.57 6.18
C TYR A 135 1.55 2.58 7.29
N PRO A 136 1.56 3.57 8.20
CA PRO A 136 2.61 3.74 9.18
C PRO A 136 2.75 2.51 10.09
N HIS A 137 1.65 1.94 10.57
CA HIS A 137 1.69 0.72 11.40
C HIS A 137 1.80 -0.60 10.59
N LYS A 138 2.31 -0.52 9.36
CA LYS A 138 2.79 -1.69 8.58
C LYS A 138 4.20 -1.44 8.01
N ARG A 139 4.76 -0.26 8.23
CA ARG A 139 6.05 0.17 7.71
C ARG A 139 6.98 0.43 8.89
N GLU A 140 8.15 -0.19 8.84
CA GLU A 140 9.17 -0.02 9.86
C GLU A 140 9.63 1.45 9.94
N GLY A 141 9.97 1.90 11.15
CA GLY A 141 10.54 3.23 11.40
C GLY A 141 9.52 4.34 11.70
N PHE A 142 8.22 4.05 11.68
CA PHE A 142 7.17 5.04 12.02
C PHE A 142 6.64 4.89 13.45
N GLY A 143 6.93 3.78 14.15
CA GLY A 143 6.42 3.55 15.50
C GLY A 143 4.90 3.68 15.56
N LEU A 144 4.40 4.47 16.52
CA LEU A 144 2.96 4.73 16.69
C LEU A 144 2.52 6.09 16.11
N SER A 145 3.26 6.66 15.16
CA SER A 145 2.91 7.94 14.53
C SER A 145 1.67 7.85 13.63
N ASP A 146 0.73 8.76 13.83
CA ASP A 146 -0.53 8.84 13.08
C ASP A 146 -0.49 9.83 11.90
N GLY A 147 0.39 10.84 11.95
CA GLY A 147 0.51 11.89 10.94
C GLY A 147 -0.59 12.96 11.03
N GLU A 148 -1.12 13.20 12.23
CA GLU A 148 -2.26 14.12 12.47
C GLU A 148 -1.86 15.56 12.82
N GLY A 149 -0.57 15.87 12.98
CA GLY A 149 -0.10 17.17 13.46
C GLY A 149 -0.62 18.37 12.67
N CYS A 150 -0.76 18.24 11.34
CA CYS A 150 -1.40 19.27 10.52
C CYS A 150 -2.85 19.52 10.94
N GLU A 151 -3.65 18.48 11.19
CA GLU A 151 -5.05 18.61 11.60
C GLU A 151 -5.19 19.26 12.98
N HIS A 152 -4.27 18.95 13.91
CA HIS A 152 -4.18 19.63 15.21
C HIS A 152 -3.88 21.13 15.06
N LEU A 153 -2.94 21.47 14.18
CA LEU A 153 -2.63 22.86 13.85
C LEU A 153 -3.84 23.57 13.22
N TRP A 154 -4.50 22.96 12.24
CA TRP A 154 -5.69 23.51 11.60
C TRP A 154 -6.83 23.74 12.59
N SER A 155 -7.04 22.82 13.52
CA SER A 155 -8.00 22.99 14.61
C SER A 155 -7.67 24.23 15.46
N SER A 156 -6.40 24.42 15.78
CA SER A 156 -5.91 25.56 16.58
C SER A 156 -5.97 26.90 15.83
N LEU A 157 -5.79 26.89 14.51
CA LEU A 157 -5.85 28.08 13.65
C LEU A 157 -7.27 28.42 13.20
N LYS A 158 -8.23 27.49 13.31
CA LYS A 158 -9.62 27.67 12.88
C LYS A 158 -10.28 28.98 13.32
N PRO A 159 -10.11 29.47 14.57
CA PRO A 159 -10.69 30.74 15.00
C PRO A 159 -10.17 31.96 14.22
N LEU A 160 -8.98 31.86 13.62
CA LEU A 160 -8.36 32.93 12.86
C LEU A 160 -8.91 33.04 11.43
N ILE A 161 -9.61 32.03 10.91
CA ILE A 161 -10.11 32.02 9.53
C ILE A 161 -10.98 33.26 9.26
N SER A 162 -11.93 33.56 10.14
CA SER A 162 -12.85 34.70 9.93
C SER A 162 -12.15 36.06 9.97
N PRO A 163 -11.31 36.40 10.98
CA PRO A 163 -10.63 37.70 11.00
C PRO A 163 -9.55 37.83 9.93
N LEU A 164 -8.88 36.73 9.56
CA LEU A 164 -7.81 36.79 8.56
C LEU A 164 -8.32 36.93 7.13
N ARG A 165 -9.53 36.43 6.82
CA ARG A 165 -10.16 36.59 5.49
C ARG A 165 -10.33 38.04 5.03
N VAL A 166 -10.41 38.99 5.96
CA VAL A 166 -10.58 40.43 5.69
C VAL A 166 -9.31 41.24 6.00
N SER A 167 -8.23 40.58 6.41
CA SER A 167 -6.97 41.20 6.76
C SER A 167 -6.06 41.34 5.53
N GLY A 168 -5.25 42.40 5.48
CA GLY A 168 -4.22 42.54 4.46
C GLY A 168 -3.13 41.47 4.58
N PHE A 169 -2.42 41.19 3.48
CA PHE A 169 -1.41 40.12 3.39
C PHE A 169 -0.40 40.12 4.55
N HIS A 170 0.23 41.27 4.84
CA HIS A 170 1.23 41.37 5.91
C HIS A 170 0.65 41.15 7.31
N GLN A 171 -0.57 41.63 7.56
CA GLN A 171 -1.26 41.40 8.83
C GLN A 171 -1.59 39.92 9.00
N CYS A 172 -2.05 39.26 7.94
CA CYS A 172 -2.34 37.83 7.93
C CYS A 172 -1.10 37.02 8.30
N MET A 173 0.01 37.25 7.58
CA MET A 173 1.30 36.61 7.85
C MET A 173 1.78 36.84 9.29
N PHE A 174 1.70 38.08 9.77
CA PHE A 174 2.11 38.42 11.13
C PHE A 174 1.29 37.68 12.19
N VAL A 175 -0.05 37.70 12.06
CA VAL A 175 -0.94 37.05 13.03
C VAL A 175 -0.77 35.53 13.02
N LEU A 176 -0.64 34.91 11.84
CA LEU A 176 -0.37 33.47 11.73
C LEU A 176 0.96 33.11 12.40
N ASN A 177 2.03 33.83 12.09
CA ASN A 177 3.34 33.61 12.70
C ASN A 177 3.29 33.76 14.22
N MET A 178 2.64 34.81 14.73
CA MET A 178 2.49 35.03 16.17
C MET A 178 1.70 33.91 16.84
N GLN A 179 0.64 33.41 16.20
CA GLN A 179 -0.14 32.30 16.72
C GLN A 179 0.68 31.01 16.76
N VAL A 180 1.43 30.70 15.70
CA VAL A 180 2.33 29.54 15.65
C VAL A 180 3.39 29.63 16.75
N CYS A 181 4.08 30.76 16.89
CA CYS A 181 5.04 30.97 17.97
C CYS A 181 4.42 30.81 19.37
N HIS A 182 3.16 31.22 19.55
CA HIS A 182 2.44 31.01 20.80
C HIS A 182 2.18 29.52 21.06
N LEU A 183 1.72 28.78 20.05
CA LEU A 183 1.49 27.34 20.13
C LEU A 183 2.78 26.58 20.45
N ASP A 184 3.89 26.93 19.79
CA ASP A 184 5.18 26.31 20.03
C ASP A 184 5.65 26.53 21.47
N ARG A 185 5.58 27.76 21.97
CA ARG A 185 5.94 28.06 23.38
C ARG A 185 5.08 27.28 24.36
N LYS A 186 3.79 27.15 24.09
CA LYS A 186 2.87 26.37 24.93
C LYS A 186 3.25 24.90 24.92
N SER A 187 3.52 24.33 23.75
CA SER A 187 3.91 22.92 23.60
C SER A 187 5.24 22.62 24.29
N ILE A 188 6.27 23.46 24.09
CA ILE A 188 7.59 23.34 24.76
C ILE A 188 7.44 23.31 26.28
N ALA A 189 6.60 24.20 26.85
CA ALA A 189 6.37 24.24 28.29
C ALA A 189 5.73 22.95 28.85
N THR A 190 5.07 22.16 27.99
CA THR A 190 4.40 20.91 28.34
C THR A 190 5.08 19.66 27.78
N LEU A 191 6.25 19.79 27.16
CA LEU A 191 6.89 18.70 26.40
C LEU A 191 7.19 17.46 27.26
N GLY A 192 7.56 17.66 28.54
CA GLY A 192 7.75 16.53 29.47
C GLY A 192 6.45 15.79 29.80
N GLN A 193 5.31 16.50 29.86
CA GLN A 193 4.00 15.87 30.06
C GLN A 193 3.55 15.11 28.79
N TRP A 194 3.81 15.70 27.62
CA TRP A 194 3.60 15.05 26.33
C TRP A 194 4.38 13.72 26.26
N LEU A 195 5.68 13.75 26.56
CA LEU A 195 6.51 12.54 26.54
C LEU A 195 6.00 11.47 27.52
N LEU A 196 5.62 11.86 28.74
CA LEU A 196 5.06 10.93 29.73
C LEU A 196 3.75 10.31 29.28
N HIS A 197 2.88 11.09 28.61
CA HIS A 197 1.62 10.59 28.06
C HIS A 197 1.89 9.55 26.98
N HIS A 198 2.74 9.89 26.00
CA HIS A 198 3.09 8.98 24.90
C HIS A 198 3.77 7.70 25.42
N TRP A 199 4.66 7.82 26.41
CA TRP A 199 5.28 6.67 27.06
C TRP A 199 4.25 5.73 27.70
N LYS A 200 3.33 6.27 28.51
CA LYS A 200 2.28 5.46 29.15
C LYS A 200 1.36 4.80 28.13
N GLY A 201 1.00 5.52 27.07
CA GLY A 201 0.20 4.99 25.97
C GLY A 201 0.90 3.83 25.26
N CYS A 202 2.18 4.00 24.92
CA CYS A 202 3.03 2.98 24.31
C CYS A 202 3.14 1.73 25.20
N GLN A 203 3.48 1.88 26.49
CA GLN A 203 3.60 0.75 27.42
C GLN A 203 2.27 0.01 27.61
N SER A 204 1.17 0.74 27.77
CA SER A 204 -0.15 0.11 27.92
C SER A 204 -0.56 -0.70 26.69
N ARG A 205 -0.28 -0.20 25.47
CA ARG A 205 -0.53 -0.96 24.23
C ARG A 205 0.39 -2.18 24.15
N LYS A 206 1.68 -2.01 24.43
CA LYS A 206 2.66 -3.11 24.43
C LYS A 206 2.26 -4.24 25.37
N GLU A 207 1.92 -3.94 26.62
CA GLU A 207 1.49 -4.93 27.61
C GLU A 207 0.22 -5.68 27.15
N SER A 208 -0.77 -4.95 26.64
CA SER A 208 -2.02 -5.52 26.12
C SER A 208 -1.75 -6.48 24.94
N VAL A 209 -0.91 -6.06 24.00
CA VAL A 209 -0.55 -6.83 22.81
C VAL A 209 0.29 -8.06 23.18
N GLU A 210 1.23 -7.95 24.11
CA GLU A 210 2.04 -9.07 24.58
C GLU A 210 1.20 -10.13 25.28
N TRP A 211 0.23 -9.70 26.09
CA TRP A 211 -0.73 -10.61 26.71
C TRP A 211 -1.61 -11.31 25.67
N ALA A 212 -2.14 -10.56 24.69
CA ALA A 212 -2.99 -11.12 23.63
C ALA A 212 -2.22 -12.10 22.72
N LEU A 213 -0.96 -11.79 22.38
CA LEU A 213 -0.09 -12.72 21.64
C LEU A 213 0.18 -14.01 22.42
N GLY A 214 0.40 -13.90 23.73
CA GLY A 214 0.55 -15.05 24.61
C GLY A 214 -0.69 -15.94 24.67
N ALA A 215 -1.89 -15.36 24.56
CA ALA A 215 -3.16 -16.08 24.58
C ALA A 215 -3.44 -16.84 23.27
N ILE A 216 -3.04 -16.30 22.12
CA ILE A 216 -3.23 -16.95 20.80
C ILE A 216 -2.34 -18.19 20.66
N GLY A 217 -1.13 -18.17 21.23
CA GLY A 217 -0.25 -19.36 21.27
C GLY A 217 0.36 -19.78 19.93
N VAL A 218 0.22 -18.97 18.88
CA VAL A 218 0.90 -19.18 17.59
C VAL A 218 2.34 -18.65 17.68
N ASP A 219 3.30 -19.42 17.15
CA ASP A 219 4.70 -19.05 17.16
C ASP A 219 4.98 -17.78 16.32
N LYS A 220 5.86 -16.91 16.84
CA LYS A 220 6.18 -15.63 16.18
C LYS A 220 6.80 -15.79 14.80
N GLU A 221 7.62 -16.82 14.59
CA GLU A 221 8.26 -17.06 13.29
C GLU A 221 7.23 -17.49 12.24
N VAL A 222 6.22 -18.25 12.66
CA VAL A 222 5.08 -18.59 11.80
C VAL A 222 4.32 -17.33 11.40
N LEU A 223 3.98 -16.46 12.37
CA LEU A 223 3.30 -15.20 12.08
C LEU A 223 4.11 -14.29 11.15
N ARG A 224 5.44 -14.22 11.31
CA ARG A 224 6.33 -13.48 10.38
C ARG A 224 6.32 -14.07 8.97
N ALA A 225 6.36 -15.39 8.85
CA ALA A 225 6.33 -16.08 7.55
C ALA A 225 4.99 -15.86 6.84
N GLU A 226 3.89 -15.99 7.57
CA GLU A 226 2.53 -15.75 7.09
C GLU A 226 2.33 -14.28 6.69
N TRP A 227 2.82 -13.32 7.47
CA TRP A 227 2.81 -11.90 7.09
C TRP A 227 3.60 -11.64 5.79
N LYS A 228 4.80 -12.20 5.66
CA LYS A 228 5.59 -12.10 4.41
C LYS A 228 4.87 -12.72 3.21
N ALA A 229 4.20 -13.86 3.42
CA ALA A 229 3.40 -14.52 2.38
C ALA A 229 2.19 -13.67 1.98
N GLN A 230 1.50 -13.06 2.95
CA GLN A 230 0.41 -12.12 2.72
C GLN A 230 0.87 -10.93 1.89
N VAL A 231 1.94 -10.23 2.31
CA VAL A 231 2.49 -9.08 1.57
C VAL A 231 2.87 -9.51 0.15
N HIS A 232 3.59 -10.61 0.01
CA HIS A 232 3.99 -11.11 -1.31
C HIS A 232 2.79 -11.43 -2.21
N ASN A 233 1.71 -11.97 -1.66
CA ASN A 233 0.50 -12.29 -2.42
C ASN A 233 -0.23 -10.99 -2.85
N GLN A 234 -0.48 -10.10 -1.89
CA GLN A 234 -1.28 -8.87 -2.09
C GLN A 234 -0.58 -7.82 -2.95
N MET A 235 0.75 -7.90 -3.09
CA MET A 235 1.56 -7.02 -3.93
C MET A 235 1.71 -7.50 -5.38
N LYS A 236 1.20 -8.68 -5.73
CA LYS A 236 1.27 -9.18 -7.11
C LYS A 236 0.43 -8.29 -8.04
N PRO A 237 0.99 -7.83 -9.18
CA PRO A 237 0.22 -7.05 -10.13
C PRO A 237 -0.98 -7.83 -10.66
N ALA A 238 -2.15 -7.20 -10.65
CA ALA A 238 -3.39 -7.86 -11.06
C ALA A 238 -3.34 -8.26 -12.56
N PRO A 239 -3.95 -9.40 -12.94
CA PRO A 239 -4.02 -9.79 -14.34
C PRO A 239 -4.89 -8.82 -15.15
N ARG A 240 -4.26 -8.03 -16.04
CA ARG A 240 -4.97 -7.14 -16.99
C ARG A 240 -5.53 -7.91 -18.19
N GLN A 241 -6.69 -7.46 -18.68
CA GLN A 241 -7.21 -7.84 -20.00
C GLN A 241 -6.22 -7.43 -21.09
N SER A 242 -5.95 -8.30 -22.06
CA SER A 242 -5.05 -7.95 -23.16
C SER A 242 -5.37 -8.73 -24.42
N LYS A 243 -5.63 -7.99 -25.51
CA LYS A 243 -5.85 -8.57 -26.85
C LYS A 243 -4.68 -9.40 -27.38
N LYS A 244 -3.42 -9.09 -26.98
CA LYS A 244 -2.20 -9.75 -27.50
C LYS A 244 -1.62 -10.81 -26.56
N LYS A 245 -1.93 -10.74 -25.26
CA LYS A 245 -1.37 -11.67 -24.26
C LYS A 245 -1.98 -13.06 -24.38
N ASP A 246 -3.24 -13.14 -24.76
CA ASP A 246 -3.94 -14.39 -25.03
C ASP A 246 -3.24 -15.17 -26.15
N GLU A 247 -2.87 -14.48 -27.24
CA GLU A 247 -2.08 -15.06 -28.32
C GLU A 247 -0.69 -15.51 -27.86
N GLN A 248 -0.03 -14.74 -26.97
CA GLN A 248 1.29 -15.09 -26.44
C GLN A 248 1.25 -16.29 -25.48
N GLU A 249 0.26 -16.40 -24.60
CA GLU A 249 0.12 -17.57 -23.71
C GLU A 249 -0.26 -18.82 -24.50
N ILE A 250 -1.12 -18.71 -25.50
CA ILE A 250 -1.41 -19.83 -26.42
C ILE A 250 -0.15 -20.20 -27.21
N THR A 251 0.66 -19.23 -27.66
CA THR A 251 1.93 -19.50 -28.36
C THR A 251 2.93 -20.23 -27.45
N LYS A 252 3.06 -19.85 -26.18
CA LYS A 252 3.91 -20.57 -25.21
C LYS A 252 3.43 -21.99 -24.94
N VAL A 253 2.12 -22.24 -24.94
CA VAL A 253 1.56 -23.59 -24.78
C VAL A 253 1.88 -24.44 -26.02
N LEU A 254 1.76 -23.86 -27.22
CA LEU A 254 2.16 -24.52 -28.48
C LEU A 254 3.66 -24.87 -28.52
N GLU A 255 4.53 -23.93 -28.12
CA GLU A 255 5.97 -24.18 -28.01
C GLU A 255 6.28 -25.31 -27.01
N LEU A 256 5.55 -25.36 -25.89
CA LEU A 256 5.66 -26.46 -24.92
C LEU A 256 5.20 -27.81 -25.49
N GLU A 257 4.15 -27.83 -26.30
CA GLU A 257 3.70 -29.06 -26.99
C GLU A 257 4.72 -29.56 -27.99
N GLU A 258 5.29 -28.67 -28.82
CA GLU A 258 6.36 -29.02 -29.76
C GLU A 258 7.57 -29.59 -29.02
N LEU A 259 7.92 -28.99 -27.88
CA LEU A 259 9.02 -29.44 -27.05
C LEU A 259 8.74 -30.81 -26.40
N VAL A 260 7.51 -31.05 -25.94
CA VAL A 260 7.05 -32.37 -25.44
C VAL A 260 7.08 -33.42 -26.56
N ALA A 261 6.66 -33.07 -27.77
CA ALA A 261 6.68 -33.96 -28.93
C ALA A 261 8.12 -34.32 -29.34
N ALA A 262 9.01 -33.34 -29.42
CA ALA A 262 10.42 -33.55 -29.74
C ALA A 262 11.13 -34.44 -28.69
N ARG A 263 10.86 -34.20 -27.39
CA ARG A 263 11.43 -35.00 -26.30
C ARG A 263 10.87 -36.42 -26.28
N SER A 264 9.58 -36.60 -26.61
CA SER A 264 8.97 -37.93 -26.77
C SER A 264 9.60 -38.69 -27.94
N GLN A 265 9.85 -38.02 -29.06
CA GLN A 265 10.51 -38.62 -30.23
C GLN A 265 11.97 -39.01 -29.93
N THR A 266 12.66 -38.23 -29.11
CA THR A 266 14.00 -38.55 -28.60
C THR A 266 14.00 -39.86 -27.82
N ILE A 267 13.02 -40.05 -26.91
CA ILE A 267 12.86 -41.30 -26.16
C ILE A 267 12.58 -42.47 -27.11
N SER A 268 11.69 -42.31 -28.09
CA SER A 268 11.43 -43.35 -29.09
C SER A 268 12.69 -43.73 -29.87
N SER A 269 13.54 -42.75 -30.24
CA SER A 269 14.81 -43.03 -30.92
C SER A 269 15.82 -43.77 -30.04
N LEU A 270 15.89 -43.42 -28.74
CA LEU A 270 16.73 -44.13 -27.78
C LEU A 270 16.22 -45.56 -27.58
N GLU A 271 14.92 -45.76 -27.44
CA GLU A 271 14.30 -47.09 -27.32
C GLU A 271 14.60 -47.96 -28.56
N ILE A 272 14.55 -47.38 -29.77
CA ILE A 272 14.95 -48.09 -31.00
C ILE A 272 16.45 -48.43 -31.02
N GLN A 273 17.33 -47.54 -30.53
CA GLN A 273 18.77 -47.83 -30.41
C GLN A 273 19.03 -48.99 -29.45
N LEU A 274 18.27 -49.08 -28.35
CA LEU A 274 18.31 -50.20 -27.42
C LEU A 274 17.82 -51.50 -28.08
N MET A 275 16.71 -51.47 -28.83
CA MET A 275 16.19 -52.66 -29.53
C MET A 275 17.08 -53.12 -30.69
N THR A 276 17.83 -52.20 -31.32
CA THR A 276 18.74 -52.50 -32.45
C THR A 276 20.17 -52.84 -32.01
N GLY A 277 20.43 -52.91 -30.70
CA GLY A 277 21.73 -53.32 -30.15
C GLY A 277 22.86 -52.32 -30.35
N ARG A 278 22.55 -51.04 -30.63
CA ARG A 278 23.55 -49.97 -30.84
C ARG A 278 23.85 -49.21 -29.55
N VAL A 279 24.18 -49.93 -28.47
CA VAL A 279 24.44 -49.35 -27.15
C VAL A 279 25.78 -49.86 -26.64
N ASP A 280 26.79 -48.98 -26.56
CA ASP A 280 28.14 -49.34 -26.14
C ASP A 280 28.26 -49.51 -24.60
N ASN A 281 27.52 -48.68 -23.83
CA ASN A 281 27.51 -48.73 -22.37
C ASN A 281 26.08 -48.57 -21.82
N ILE A 282 25.52 -49.68 -21.33
CA ILE A 282 24.15 -49.80 -20.83
C ILE A 282 23.91 -48.90 -19.61
N THR A 283 24.90 -48.75 -18.73
CA THR A 283 24.79 -47.95 -17.51
C THR A 283 24.63 -46.46 -17.82
N THR A 284 25.45 -45.91 -18.70
CA THR A 284 25.34 -44.50 -19.13
C THR A 284 24.07 -44.26 -19.92
N PHE A 285 23.67 -45.20 -20.78
CA PHE A 285 22.44 -45.13 -21.54
C PHE A 285 21.19 -45.12 -20.64
N ASN A 286 21.16 -45.96 -19.61
CA ASN A 286 20.05 -45.98 -18.64
C ASN A 286 19.92 -44.66 -17.85
N ILE A 287 21.05 -44.02 -17.52
CA ILE A 287 21.05 -42.70 -16.86
C ILE A 287 20.48 -41.64 -17.80
N GLU A 288 20.90 -41.62 -19.06
CA GLU A 288 20.41 -40.68 -20.08
C GLU A 288 18.90 -40.85 -20.34
N VAL A 289 18.43 -42.09 -20.49
CA VAL A 289 17.00 -42.40 -20.66
C VAL A 289 16.19 -41.96 -19.43
N ALA A 290 16.70 -42.20 -18.22
CA ALA A 290 16.03 -41.78 -16.99
C ALA A 290 15.95 -40.25 -16.87
N GLU A 291 17.01 -39.52 -17.25
CA GLU A 291 17.04 -38.07 -17.25
C GLU A 291 16.05 -37.47 -18.26
N VAL A 292 16.04 -37.99 -19.50
CA VAL A 292 15.13 -37.52 -20.55
C VAL A 292 13.67 -37.83 -20.21
N ARG A 293 13.38 -38.98 -19.57
CA ARG A 293 12.03 -39.31 -19.06
C ARG A 293 11.59 -38.36 -17.94
N SER A 294 12.46 -38.11 -16.95
CA SER A 294 12.19 -37.14 -15.86
C SER A 294 11.92 -35.73 -16.39
N GLN A 295 12.67 -35.28 -17.40
CA GLN A 295 12.43 -34.00 -18.06
C GLN A 295 11.10 -33.99 -18.82
N LEU A 296 10.76 -35.08 -19.53
CA LEU A 296 9.48 -35.20 -20.22
C LEU A 296 8.30 -35.13 -19.25
N ASP A 297 8.39 -35.79 -18.10
CA ASP A 297 7.33 -35.78 -17.09
C ASP A 297 7.13 -34.38 -16.51
N LYS A 298 8.21 -33.66 -16.19
CA LYS A 298 8.15 -32.25 -15.75
C LYS A 298 7.50 -31.33 -16.80
N LEU A 299 7.82 -31.55 -18.08
CA LEU A 299 7.26 -30.79 -19.19
C LEU A 299 5.77 -31.10 -19.41
N LYS A 300 5.38 -32.38 -19.35
CA LYS A 300 3.98 -32.83 -19.43
C LYS A 300 3.15 -32.27 -18.27
N ASP A 301 3.69 -32.27 -17.05
CA ASP A 301 3.04 -31.68 -15.89
C ASP A 301 2.87 -30.16 -16.05
N THR A 302 3.89 -29.48 -16.56
CA THR A 302 3.83 -28.03 -16.83
C THR A 302 2.78 -27.72 -17.90
N LEU A 303 2.74 -28.50 -18.98
CA LEU A 303 1.76 -28.38 -20.05
C LEU A 303 0.35 -28.62 -19.50
N ARG A 304 0.13 -29.70 -18.73
CA ARG A 304 -1.17 -30.01 -18.13
C ARG A 304 -1.65 -28.87 -17.25
N ARG A 305 -0.82 -28.35 -16.33
CA ARG A 305 -1.19 -27.22 -15.47
C ARG A 305 -1.60 -25.98 -16.27
N ARG A 306 -0.90 -25.67 -17.36
CA ARG A 306 -1.24 -24.54 -18.23
C ARG A 306 -2.52 -24.77 -19.03
N CYS A 307 -2.74 -25.98 -19.55
CA CYS A 307 -3.98 -26.34 -20.23
C CYS A 307 -5.18 -26.28 -19.29
N THR A 308 -5.04 -26.76 -18.05
CA THR A 308 -6.07 -26.64 -17.01
C THR A 308 -6.35 -25.18 -16.67
N ALA A 309 -5.31 -24.34 -16.51
CA ALA A 309 -5.48 -22.91 -16.25
C ALA A 309 -6.19 -22.16 -17.40
N LEU A 310 -6.08 -22.66 -18.64
CA LEU A 310 -6.79 -22.13 -19.81
C LEU A 310 -8.15 -22.80 -20.06
N GLY A 311 -8.52 -23.83 -19.30
CA GLY A 311 -9.76 -24.60 -19.50
C GLY A 311 -9.80 -25.41 -20.79
N VAL A 312 -8.64 -25.81 -21.32
CA VAL A 312 -8.51 -26.56 -22.58
C VAL A 312 -8.19 -28.03 -22.28
N ASN A 313 -8.89 -28.96 -22.93
CA ASN A 313 -8.62 -30.41 -22.82
C ASN A 313 -7.42 -30.84 -23.68
N ASP A 314 -6.68 -31.86 -23.22
CA ASP A 314 -5.46 -32.47 -23.81
C ASP A 314 -5.57 -32.94 -25.28
N ARG A 315 -6.73 -32.81 -25.94
CA ARG A 315 -7.00 -33.24 -27.33
C ARG A 315 -7.44 -32.12 -28.27
N ALA A 316 -7.43 -30.85 -27.84
CA ALA A 316 -7.84 -29.74 -28.69
C ALA A 316 -6.72 -29.35 -29.66
N ASN A 317 -7.04 -29.14 -30.94
CA ASN A 317 -6.10 -28.60 -31.94
C ASN A 317 -5.71 -27.16 -31.56
N LEU A 318 -4.62 -27.00 -30.79
CA LEU A 318 -4.16 -25.72 -30.23
C LEU A 318 -3.80 -24.68 -31.30
N ALA A 319 -3.38 -25.10 -32.50
CA ALA A 319 -3.18 -24.20 -33.63
C ALA A 319 -4.49 -23.49 -34.07
N ARG A 320 -5.65 -24.14 -33.89
CA ARG A 320 -6.98 -23.58 -34.19
C ARG A 320 -7.54 -22.74 -33.03
N LEU A 321 -6.89 -22.79 -31.86
CA LEU A 321 -7.28 -22.06 -30.66
C LEU A 321 -6.71 -20.63 -30.60
N LYS A 322 -5.58 -20.38 -31.30
CA LYS A 322 -4.93 -19.05 -31.39
C LYS A 322 -5.85 -17.94 -31.94
N THR A 323 -6.82 -18.29 -32.78
CA THR A 323 -7.82 -17.37 -33.37
C THR A 323 -9.22 -17.58 -32.81
N ASN A 324 -9.38 -18.40 -31.77
CA ASN A 324 -10.70 -18.71 -31.25
C ASN A 324 -11.22 -17.61 -30.32
N LYS A 325 -12.15 -16.81 -30.85
CA LYS A 325 -12.84 -15.74 -30.12
C LYS A 325 -13.42 -16.19 -28.77
N TYR A 326 -13.83 -17.45 -28.64
CA TYR A 326 -14.34 -18.00 -27.38
C TYR A 326 -13.28 -18.01 -26.27
N LEU A 327 -12.07 -18.48 -26.56
CA LEU A 327 -10.99 -18.55 -25.57
C LEU A 327 -10.53 -17.17 -25.13
N HIS A 328 -10.44 -16.22 -26.06
CA HIS A 328 -10.14 -14.82 -25.70
C HIS A 328 -11.15 -14.25 -24.71
N ILE A 329 -12.45 -14.47 -24.95
CA ILE A 329 -13.49 -13.97 -24.04
C ILE A 329 -13.44 -14.73 -22.71
N GLN A 330 -13.17 -16.03 -22.72
CA GLN A 330 -13.03 -16.86 -21.51
C GLN A 330 -11.83 -16.45 -20.64
N MET A 331 -10.67 -16.20 -21.25
CA MET A 331 -9.47 -15.71 -20.56
C MET A 331 -9.71 -14.31 -19.96
N ASN A 332 -10.36 -13.42 -20.70
CA ASN A 332 -10.73 -12.10 -20.19
C ASN A 332 -11.76 -12.19 -19.04
N ALA A 333 -12.71 -13.13 -19.11
CA ALA A 333 -13.66 -13.39 -18.03
C ALA A 333 -12.96 -13.94 -16.78
N LEU A 334 -12.02 -14.87 -16.93
CA LEU A 334 -11.23 -15.41 -15.82
C LEU A 334 -10.36 -14.34 -15.17
N ALA A 335 -9.72 -13.47 -15.98
CA ALA A 335 -8.94 -12.34 -15.47
C ALA A 335 -9.81 -11.35 -14.69
N LEU A 336 -11.03 -11.03 -15.17
CA LEU A 336 -11.97 -10.18 -14.44
C LEU A 336 -12.48 -10.85 -13.17
N LYS A 337 -12.76 -12.16 -13.19
CA LYS A 337 -13.17 -12.91 -12.00
C LYS A 337 -12.08 -12.88 -10.93
N THR A 338 -10.82 -13.14 -11.32
CA THR A 338 -9.67 -13.09 -10.42
C THR A 338 -9.53 -11.69 -9.80
N ARG A 339 -9.58 -10.63 -10.63
CA ARG A 339 -9.51 -9.25 -10.15
C ARG A 339 -10.68 -8.89 -9.21
N LEU A 340 -11.87 -9.43 -9.47
CA LEU A 340 -13.03 -9.22 -8.62
C LEU A 340 -12.85 -9.90 -7.26
N CYS A 341 -12.36 -11.14 -7.22
CA CYS A 341 -12.01 -11.83 -5.98
C CYS A 341 -10.98 -11.04 -5.18
N ASP A 342 -9.88 -10.62 -5.83
CA ASP A 342 -8.83 -9.82 -5.18
C ASP A 342 -9.41 -8.55 -4.54
N ARG A 343 -10.31 -7.84 -5.23
CA ARG A 343 -10.96 -6.63 -4.69
C ARG A 343 -11.89 -6.91 -3.52
N LEU A 344 -12.62 -8.02 -3.56
CA LEU A 344 -13.51 -8.41 -2.47
C LEU A 344 -12.70 -8.80 -1.23
N HIS A 345 -11.59 -9.53 -1.40
CA HIS A 345 -10.65 -9.82 -0.30
C HIS A 345 -10.08 -8.53 0.30
N GLN A 346 -9.61 -7.60 -0.54
CA GLN A 346 -9.10 -6.29 -0.08
C GLN A 346 -10.13 -5.53 0.75
N ARG A 347 -11.39 -5.49 0.28
CA ARG A 347 -12.49 -4.86 1.01
C ARG A 347 -12.78 -5.55 2.34
N LYS A 348 -12.74 -6.89 2.41
CA LYS A 348 -12.92 -7.64 3.67
C LYS A 348 -11.88 -7.21 4.71
N PHE A 349 -10.62 -7.12 4.32
CA PHE A 349 -9.55 -6.63 5.21
C PHE A 349 -9.76 -5.18 5.68
N GLU A 350 -10.28 -4.30 4.83
CA GLU A 350 -10.61 -2.92 5.20
C GLU A 350 -11.81 -2.83 6.15
N GLN A 351 -12.83 -3.66 5.94
CA GLN A 351 -14.01 -3.74 6.79
C GLN A 351 -13.68 -4.30 8.18
N GLU A 352 -12.87 -5.34 8.27
CA GLU A 352 -12.39 -5.88 9.57
C GLU A 352 -11.67 -4.83 10.41
N ARG A 353 -11.00 -3.87 9.77
CA ARG A 353 -10.34 -2.74 10.46
C ARG A 353 -11.37 -1.79 11.06
N LEU A 354 -12.42 -1.47 10.31
CA LEU A 354 -13.51 -0.60 10.74
C LEU A 354 -14.32 -1.17 11.91
N GLU A 355 -14.70 -2.45 11.82
CA GLU A 355 -15.49 -3.11 12.86
C GLU A 355 -14.78 -3.18 14.21
N ARG A 356 -13.44 -3.16 14.23
CA ARG A 356 -12.66 -3.12 15.47
C ARG A 356 -12.45 -1.72 16.04
N SER A 357 -12.22 -0.71 15.20
CA SER A 357 -12.19 0.71 15.63
C SER A 357 -13.51 1.08 16.33
N TYR A 358 -14.64 0.60 15.80
CA TYR A 358 -15.94 0.74 16.46
C TYR A 358 -16.01 0.12 17.87
N ARG A 359 -15.36 -1.03 18.09
CA ARG A 359 -15.34 -1.74 19.39
C ARG A 359 -14.42 -1.10 20.43
N GLN A 360 -13.48 -0.23 20.04
CA GLN A 360 -12.47 0.35 20.94
C GLN A 360 -12.80 1.75 21.52
N GLY A 361 -13.89 2.42 21.11
CA GLY A 361 -14.52 3.48 21.93
C GLY A 361 -14.76 4.86 21.28
N PHE A 362 -15.55 5.67 22.01
CA PHE A 362 -16.32 6.85 21.58
C PHE A 362 -15.58 8.06 20.96
N SER A 363 -14.23 8.11 20.91
CA SER A 363 -13.50 9.23 20.28
C SER A 363 -13.14 8.99 18.81
N GLU A 364 -13.35 7.76 18.30
CA GLU A 364 -13.01 7.35 16.93
C GLU A 364 -14.17 7.49 15.94
N GLN A 365 -15.27 8.13 16.35
CA GLN A 365 -16.47 8.27 15.51
C GLN A 365 -16.17 8.97 14.17
N ARG A 366 -15.18 9.87 14.13
CA ARG A 366 -14.69 10.51 12.90
C ARG A 366 -13.87 9.58 12.01
N LEU A 367 -13.00 8.75 12.59
CA LEU A 367 -12.25 7.71 11.87
C LEU A 367 -13.22 6.73 11.22
N HIS A 368 -14.24 6.30 11.96
CA HIS A 368 -15.27 5.40 11.50
C HIS A 368 -16.04 5.96 10.31
N THR A 369 -16.68 7.12 10.45
CA THR A 369 -17.45 7.75 9.35
C THR A 369 -16.57 7.99 8.11
N HIS A 370 -15.30 8.35 8.32
CA HIS A 370 -14.36 8.60 7.24
C HIS A 370 -13.96 7.33 6.50
N ALA A 371 -13.65 6.25 7.23
CA ALA A 371 -13.30 4.97 6.64
C ALA A 371 -14.52 4.24 6.04
N GLU A 372 -15.73 4.41 6.60
CA GLU A 372 -16.98 3.97 5.94
C GLU A 372 -17.21 4.71 4.62
N SER A 373 -17.02 6.04 4.61
CA SER A 373 -17.11 6.83 3.38
C SER A 373 -16.09 6.38 2.34
N ALA A 374 -14.87 6.02 2.77
CA ALA A 374 -13.86 5.48 1.89
C ALA A 374 -14.28 4.12 1.30
N LEU A 375 -14.77 3.17 2.11
CA LEU A 375 -15.31 1.90 1.62
C LEU A 375 -16.42 2.09 0.57
N GLN A 376 -17.31 3.05 0.80
CA GLN A 376 -18.37 3.41 -0.15
C GLN A 376 -17.80 3.97 -1.46
N CYS A 377 -16.70 4.73 -1.42
CA CYS A 377 -16.03 5.21 -2.64
C CYS A 377 -15.52 4.07 -3.54
N HIS A 378 -15.19 2.90 -3.00
CA HIS A 378 -14.69 1.75 -3.77
C HIS A 378 -15.81 0.87 -4.37
N GLU A 379 -17.06 0.99 -3.87
CA GLU A 379 -18.21 0.17 -4.34
C GLU A 379 -18.51 0.27 -5.84
N PRO A 380 -18.57 1.47 -6.45
CA PRO A 380 -18.92 1.60 -7.86
C PRO A 380 -17.95 0.87 -8.78
N THR A 381 -16.66 0.86 -8.42
CA THR A 381 -15.61 0.16 -9.17
C THR A 381 -15.79 -1.35 -9.13
N ILE A 382 -16.16 -1.91 -7.98
CA ILE A 382 -16.47 -3.35 -7.83
C ILE A 382 -17.71 -3.71 -8.65
N LEU A 383 -18.78 -2.91 -8.54
CA LEU A 383 -20.02 -3.12 -9.30
C LEU A 383 -19.79 -3.02 -10.83
N HIS A 384 -18.93 -2.11 -11.27
CA HIS A 384 -18.52 -2.01 -12.67
C HIS A 384 -17.77 -3.27 -13.14
N LEU A 385 -16.88 -3.84 -12.30
CA LEU A 385 -16.20 -5.10 -12.60
C LEU A 385 -17.19 -6.26 -12.72
N VAL A 386 -18.16 -6.37 -11.80
CA VAL A 386 -19.25 -7.37 -11.87
C VAL A 386 -20.03 -7.23 -13.16
N SER A 387 -20.41 -5.99 -13.53
CA SER A 387 -21.12 -5.71 -14.78
C SER A 387 -20.32 -6.14 -16.01
N SER A 388 -19.02 -5.81 -16.03
CA SER A 388 -18.12 -6.15 -17.12
C SER A 388 -17.92 -7.68 -17.24
N TYR A 389 -17.77 -8.37 -16.12
CA TYR A 389 -17.67 -9.84 -16.08
C TYR A 389 -18.96 -10.51 -16.58
N ASN A 390 -20.12 -10.06 -16.11
CA ASN A 390 -21.41 -10.61 -16.54
C ASN A 390 -21.65 -10.38 -18.04
N SER A 391 -21.21 -9.25 -18.60
CA SER A 391 -21.25 -9.01 -20.05
C SER A 391 -20.37 -9.97 -20.85
N LEU A 392 -19.21 -10.38 -20.33
CA LEU A 392 -18.41 -11.44 -20.96
C LEU A 392 -19.08 -12.81 -20.85
N CYS A 393 -19.76 -13.10 -19.74
CA CYS A 393 -20.56 -14.32 -19.60
C CYS A 393 -21.69 -14.37 -20.63
N ASP A 394 -22.39 -13.25 -20.87
CA ASP A 394 -23.39 -13.13 -21.94
C ASP A 394 -22.82 -13.47 -23.32
N GLN A 395 -21.62 -12.95 -23.62
CA GLN A 395 -20.94 -13.23 -24.89
C GLN A 395 -20.53 -14.70 -25.02
N LEU A 396 -20.07 -15.33 -23.93
CA LEU A 396 -19.73 -16.76 -23.92
C LEU A 396 -20.97 -17.63 -24.10
N GLU A 397 -22.07 -17.34 -23.41
CA GLU A 397 -23.35 -18.03 -23.62
C GLU A 397 -23.83 -17.90 -25.07
N ALA A 398 -23.74 -16.71 -25.66
CA ALA A 398 -24.12 -16.49 -27.05
C ALA A 398 -23.27 -17.32 -28.03
N LEU A 399 -21.95 -17.41 -27.79
CA LEU A 399 -21.05 -18.26 -28.60
C LEU A 399 -21.33 -19.76 -28.42
N ILE A 400 -21.76 -20.18 -27.22
CA ILE A 400 -22.19 -21.55 -26.97
C ILE A 400 -23.47 -21.86 -27.78
N ARG A 401 -24.47 -20.97 -27.75
CA ARG A 401 -25.70 -21.12 -28.56
C ARG A 401 -25.40 -21.19 -30.06
N GLN A 402 -24.38 -20.46 -30.53
CA GLN A 402 -23.92 -20.46 -31.92
C GLN A 402 -23.03 -21.67 -32.29
N ARG A 403 -22.79 -22.61 -31.37
CA ARG A 403 -21.87 -23.76 -31.54
C ARG A 403 -20.44 -23.37 -31.91
N ARG A 404 -20.01 -22.17 -31.51
CA ARG A 404 -18.65 -21.64 -31.73
C ARG A 404 -17.80 -21.77 -30.46
N HIS A 405 -17.79 -22.97 -29.86
CA HIS A 405 -17.08 -23.26 -28.61
C HIS A 405 -16.37 -24.63 -28.70
N PRO A 406 -15.34 -24.89 -27.88
CA PRO A 406 -14.71 -26.22 -27.76
C PRO A 406 -15.70 -27.30 -27.29
N HIS A 407 -15.47 -28.59 -27.60
CA HIS A 407 -16.37 -29.64 -27.13
C HIS A 407 -16.30 -29.79 -25.59
N GLY A 408 -17.46 -29.82 -24.93
CA GLY A 408 -17.57 -30.04 -23.47
C GLY A 408 -17.55 -28.78 -22.60
N THR A 409 -17.60 -27.57 -23.16
CA THR A 409 -17.57 -26.33 -22.36
C THR A 409 -18.90 -26.01 -21.67
N VAL A 410 -18.80 -25.65 -20.40
CA VAL A 410 -19.91 -25.14 -19.57
C VAL A 410 -19.82 -23.60 -19.52
N ALA A 411 -20.97 -22.93 -19.60
CA ALA A 411 -21.01 -21.47 -19.50
C ALA A 411 -20.62 -21.03 -18.07
N PRO A 412 -19.77 -19.98 -17.92
CA PRO A 412 -19.44 -19.45 -16.60
C PRO A 412 -20.68 -18.92 -15.88
N HIS A 413 -20.74 -19.11 -14.56
CA HIS A 413 -21.82 -18.57 -13.74
C HIS A 413 -21.73 -17.05 -13.62
N ARG A 414 -22.90 -16.40 -13.74
CA ARG A 414 -23.07 -14.97 -13.47
C ARG A 414 -22.93 -14.70 -11.99
N ILE A 415 -22.39 -13.54 -11.68
CA ILE A 415 -22.26 -13.08 -10.30
C ILE A 415 -23.38 -12.10 -10.01
N SER A 416 -24.15 -12.35 -8.95
CA SER A 416 -25.21 -11.45 -8.50
C SER A 416 -24.60 -10.13 -8.04
N ARG A 417 -25.26 -9.01 -8.36
CA ARG A 417 -24.93 -7.70 -7.78
C ARG A 417 -25.47 -7.56 -6.36
N GLU A 418 -26.55 -8.25 -6.05
CA GLU A 418 -27.20 -8.26 -4.75
C GLU A 418 -26.44 -9.21 -3.82
N GLY A 419 -26.00 -8.72 -2.66
CA GLY A 419 -25.27 -9.51 -1.67
C GLY A 419 -23.80 -9.79 -1.99
N ILE A 420 -23.24 -9.21 -3.07
CA ILE A 420 -21.81 -9.35 -3.45
C ILE A 420 -20.85 -9.04 -2.30
N PHE A 421 -21.21 -8.08 -1.45
CA PHE A 421 -20.39 -7.64 -0.31
C PHE A 421 -20.59 -8.51 0.95
N ASN A 422 -21.56 -9.41 0.94
CA ASN A 422 -21.85 -10.36 2.03
C ASN A 422 -21.36 -11.79 1.70
N LEU A 423 -20.75 -11.98 0.53
CA LEU A 423 -20.24 -13.26 0.07
C LEU A 423 -18.85 -13.49 0.67
N ASP A 424 -18.68 -14.58 1.42
CA ASP A 424 -17.37 -15.07 1.82
C ASP A 424 -16.67 -15.63 0.58
N VAL A 425 -15.57 -15.01 0.17
CA VAL A 425 -14.87 -15.33 -1.09
C VAL A 425 -13.79 -16.38 -0.81
N ASP A 426 -14.17 -17.55 -0.30
CA ASP A 426 -13.22 -18.63 0.01
C ASP A 426 -13.14 -19.72 -1.09
N ASP A 427 -13.82 -19.52 -2.21
CA ASP A 427 -13.94 -20.54 -3.25
C ASP A 427 -12.80 -20.55 -4.29
N VAL A 428 -11.55 -20.80 -3.88
CA VAL A 428 -10.51 -21.46 -4.74
C VAL A 428 -9.40 -22.14 -3.89
N GLY A 429 -9.54 -23.45 -3.63
CA GLY A 429 -8.47 -24.28 -3.04
C GLY A 429 -8.35 -24.19 -1.51
N ASP A 430 -7.27 -24.75 -0.93
CA ASP A 430 -6.97 -24.59 0.50
C ASP A 430 -6.38 -23.18 0.73
N PRO A 431 -7.12 -22.25 1.35
CA PRO A 431 -6.65 -20.89 1.58
C PRO A 431 -5.47 -20.88 2.57
N PRO A 432 -4.47 -20.00 2.38
CA PRO A 432 -3.36 -19.86 3.31
C PRO A 432 -3.85 -19.37 4.68
N ALA A 433 -3.12 -19.71 5.74
CA ALA A 433 -3.55 -19.44 7.12
C ALA A 433 -3.72 -17.94 7.40
N TRP A 434 -2.89 -17.06 6.82
CA TRP A 434 -3.09 -15.61 6.90
C TRP A 434 -4.42 -15.09 6.33
N LEU A 435 -5.18 -15.91 5.60
CA LEU A 435 -6.49 -15.56 5.04
C LEU A 435 -7.65 -16.27 5.75
N SER A 436 -7.45 -17.52 6.20
CA SER A 436 -8.52 -18.41 6.69
C SER A 436 -8.49 -18.69 8.19
N ASP A 437 -7.32 -18.57 8.83
CA ASP A 437 -7.15 -18.86 10.25
C ASP A 437 -7.26 -17.55 11.05
N GLU A 438 -8.33 -17.43 11.85
CA GLU A 438 -8.61 -16.22 12.64
C GLU A 438 -7.49 -15.90 13.65
N ASP A 439 -6.86 -16.92 14.23
CA ASP A 439 -5.80 -16.79 15.22
C ASP A 439 -4.50 -16.33 14.54
N VAL A 440 -4.19 -16.84 13.36
CA VAL A 440 -3.05 -16.35 12.56
C VAL A 440 -3.30 -14.90 12.11
N CYS A 441 -4.50 -14.59 11.63
CA CYS A 441 -4.87 -13.24 11.23
C CYS A 441 -4.77 -12.26 12.40
N ALA A 442 -5.26 -12.63 13.58
CA ALA A 442 -5.14 -11.83 14.80
C ALA A 442 -3.69 -11.71 15.26
N GLY A 443 -2.95 -12.82 15.23
CA GLY A 443 -1.54 -12.89 15.60
C GLY A 443 -0.66 -11.98 14.75
N ILE A 444 -0.85 -11.94 13.42
CA ILE A 444 -0.09 -11.04 12.52
C ILE A 444 -0.29 -9.58 12.93
N ARG A 445 -1.54 -9.16 13.17
CA ARG A 445 -1.86 -7.77 13.53
C ARG A 445 -1.22 -7.39 14.86
N LEU A 446 -1.35 -8.25 15.86
CA LEU A 446 -0.75 -8.04 17.18
C LEU A 446 0.78 -8.05 17.12
N LEU A 447 1.38 -8.90 16.28
CA LEU A 447 2.83 -8.93 16.09
C LEU A 447 3.34 -7.59 15.52
N LEU A 448 2.67 -7.06 14.51
CA LEU A 448 3.01 -5.75 13.94
C LEU A 448 2.84 -4.63 14.96
N GLU A 449 1.72 -4.61 15.69
CA GLU A 449 1.49 -3.60 16.74
C GLU A 449 2.56 -3.66 17.84
N LYS A 450 3.00 -4.87 18.22
CA LYS A 450 4.10 -5.07 19.15
C LYS A 450 5.39 -4.44 18.61
N ASP A 451 5.75 -4.73 17.37
CA ASP A 451 6.97 -4.19 16.75
C ASP A 451 6.95 -2.66 16.76
N HIS A 452 5.82 -2.05 16.39
CA HIS A 452 5.67 -0.60 16.40
C HIS A 452 5.70 0.00 17.80
N CYS A 453 5.20 -0.71 18.82
CA CYS A 453 5.39 -0.29 20.20
C CYS A 453 6.88 -0.30 20.61
N LEU A 454 7.67 -1.27 20.14
CA LEU A 454 9.11 -1.31 20.43
C LEU A 454 9.86 -0.17 19.72
N GLU A 455 9.53 0.12 18.47
CA GLU A 455 10.07 1.27 17.73
C GLU A 455 9.74 2.59 18.45
N GLU A 456 8.48 2.75 18.88
CA GLU A 456 8.00 3.92 19.60
C GLU A 456 8.72 4.07 20.94
N GLU A 457 8.89 2.98 21.69
CA GLU A 457 9.59 2.97 22.97
C GLU A 457 11.05 3.45 22.80
N GLU A 458 11.75 2.94 21.78
CA GLU A 458 13.11 3.35 21.47
C GLU A 458 13.17 4.85 21.10
N ARG A 459 12.25 5.32 20.26
CA ARG A 459 12.14 6.73 19.89
C ARG A 459 11.91 7.61 21.11
N LEU A 460 10.93 7.30 21.95
CA LEU A 460 10.61 8.06 23.16
C LEU A 460 11.79 8.07 24.16
N CYS A 461 12.58 7.00 24.22
CA CYS A 461 13.80 6.99 25.02
C CYS A 461 14.84 7.99 24.50
N ARG A 462 15.03 8.09 23.18
CA ARG A 462 15.92 9.08 22.56
C ARG A 462 15.41 10.51 22.76
N GLU A 463 14.12 10.74 22.54
CA GLU A 463 13.50 12.05 22.78
C GLU A 463 13.65 12.50 24.24
N ARG A 464 13.51 11.58 25.20
CA ARG A 464 13.78 11.87 26.61
C ARG A 464 15.20 12.42 26.81
N CYS A 465 16.20 11.76 26.23
CA CYS A 465 17.59 12.16 26.35
C CYS A 465 17.81 13.54 25.72
N HIS A 466 17.31 13.76 24.49
CA HIS A 466 17.42 15.05 23.81
C HIS A 466 16.77 16.19 24.59
N ILE A 467 15.59 15.97 25.18
CA ILE A 467 14.92 16.98 26.01
C ILE A 467 15.74 17.28 27.26
N GLN A 468 16.32 16.26 27.90
CA GLN A 468 17.16 16.46 29.09
C GLN A 468 18.43 17.23 28.77
N GLU A 469 19.12 16.89 27.69
CA GLU A 469 20.32 17.58 27.20
C GLU A 469 20.00 19.04 26.86
N TRP A 470 18.93 19.27 26.09
CA TRP A 470 18.47 20.61 25.74
C TRP A 470 18.16 21.47 26.99
N VAL A 471 17.44 20.92 27.97
CA VAL A 471 17.14 21.63 29.23
C VAL A 471 18.41 21.93 30.03
N MET A 472 19.39 21.02 30.04
CA MET A 472 20.66 21.24 30.72
C MET A 472 21.46 22.37 30.07
N ASP A 473 21.50 22.43 28.74
CA ASP A 473 22.16 23.49 27.99
C ASP A 473 21.49 24.85 28.21
N GLU A 474 20.16 24.92 28.13
CA GLU A 474 19.40 26.14 28.42
C GLU A 474 19.64 26.63 29.86
N LEU A 475 19.62 25.72 30.83
CA LEU A 475 19.88 26.05 32.23
C LEU A 475 21.31 26.56 32.43
N HIS A 476 22.29 25.97 31.73
CA HIS A 476 23.67 26.43 31.75
C HIS A 476 23.77 27.89 31.25
N VAL A 477 23.14 28.20 30.11
CA VAL A 477 23.12 29.56 29.55
C VAL A 477 22.47 30.55 30.51
N VAL A 478 21.31 30.20 31.09
CA VAL A 478 20.62 31.05 32.08
C VAL A 478 21.50 31.32 33.30
N ASN A 479 22.20 30.31 33.81
CA ASN A 479 23.10 30.46 34.95
C ASN A 479 24.29 31.38 34.63
N VAL A 480 24.87 31.26 33.44
CA VAL A 480 25.95 32.15 32.96
C VAL A 480 25.46 33.61 32.87
N VAL A 481 24.28 33.84 32.31
CA VAL A 481 23.69 35.19 32.20
C VAL A 481 23.37 35.76 33.59
N ARG A 482 22.78 34.96 34.48
CA ARG A 482 22.46 35.38 35.86
C ARG A 482 23.70 35.77 36.65
N ALA A 483 24.80 35.02 36.49
CA ALA A 483 26.08 35.38 37.10
C ALA A 483 26.59 36.74 36.61
N ARG A 484 26.38 37.09 35.34
CA ARG A 484 26.77 38.38 34.73
C ARG A 484 25.84 39.54 35.12
N GLN A 485 24.54 39.30 35.24
CA GLN A 485 23.52 40.33 35.53
C GLN A 485 23.52 40.83 36.99
N SER A 486 24.17 40.12 37.91
CA SER A 486 24.31 40.51 39.33
C SER A 486 24.99 41.88 39.58
N LYS A 487 25.30 42.67 38.53
CA LYS A 487 26.07 43.91 38.58
C LYS A 487 25.38 45.14 37.99
N LEU A 488 24.13 45.06 37.52
CA LEU A 488 23.45 46.20 36.89
C LEU A 488 22.10 46.49 37.56
N PRO A 489 21.80 47.75 37.93
CA PRO A 489 20.51 48.12 38.51
C PRO A 489 19.40 48.03 37.45
N LEU A 490 18.25 47.49 37.84
CA LEU A 490 17.05 47.49 37.03
C LEU A 490 16.45 48.91 37.06
N VAL A 491 16.47 49.62 35.94
CA VAL A 491 15.82 50.92 35.80
C VAL A 491 14.47 50.71 35.14
N ILE A 492 13.39 50.98 35.89
CA ILE A 492 12.02 50.99 35.40
C ILE A 492 11.63 52.46 35.21
N SER A 493 11.19 52.83 34.00
CA SER A 493 10.69 54.17 33.66
C SER A 493 9.24 54.36 34.05
#